data_AF-F4BV06-F1
#
_entry.id   AF-F4BV06-F1
#
_cell.length_a   1.000
_cell.length_b   1.000
_cell.length_c   1.000
_cell.angle_alpha   90.00
_cell.angle_beta   90.00
_cell.angle_gamma   90.00
#
_symmetry.space_group_name_H-M   'P 1'
#
loop_
_entity.id
_entity.type
_entity.pdbx_description
1 polymer ?
#
loop_
_entity_poly.entity_id
_entity_poly.type
_entity_poly.pdbx_seq_one_letter_code
_entity_poly.pdbx_strand_id
1 'polypeptide(L)' 'MSLEIMPDHIHLFISSPPQNAPSLLINWFKGISARMYNYWYNETAIKWTNSYYVGTAGTVTAETIKKYIEEQKSR' A
#
# COMPACT_ATOMS: atom_id res chain seq x y z
N MET A 1 -7.10 9.83 -2.14
CA MET A 1 -6.19 8.68 -2.08
C MET A 1 -4.79 9.20 -1.79
N SER A 2 -4.00 8.52 -0.98
CA SER A 2 -2.61 8.89 -0.68
C SER A 2 -1.71 7.66 -0.73
N LEU A 3 -0.45 7.87 -1.12
CA LEU A 3 0.59 6.85 -1.20
C LEU A 3 1.83 7.40 -0.52
N GLU A 4 2.45 6.56 0.30
CA GLU A 4 3.77 6.80 0.86
C GLU A 4 4.66 5.58 0.63
N ILE A 5 5.90 5.84 0.23
CA ILE A 5 6.89 4.82 -0.07
C ILE A 5 8.02 4.96 0.95
N MET A 6 8.21 3.91 1.74
CA MET A 6 9.33 3.74 2.66
C MET A 6 10.38 2.84 1.99
N PRO A 7 11.64 2.82 2.47
CA PRO A 7 12.68 1.97 1.89
C PRO A 7 12.34 0.47 1.85
N ASP A 8 11.52 -0.02 2.78
CA ASP A 8 11.20 -1.44 2.97
C ASP A 8 9.70 -1.78 2.86
N HIS A 9 8.80 -0.78 2.85
CA HIS A 9 7.34 -1.00 2.75
C HIS A 9 6.61 0.19 2.11
N ILE A 10 5.32 0.03 1.82
CA ILE A 10 4.46 1.10 1.27
C ILE A 10 3.19 1.23 2.10
N HIS A 11 2.67 2.45 2.22
CA HIS A 11 1.36 2.75 2.79
C HIS A 11 0.42 3.24 1.70
N LEU A 12 -0.73 2.57 1.56
CA LEU A 12 -1.76 2.90 0.56
C LEU A 12 -3.04 3.29 1.27
N PHE A 13 -3.52 4.51 1.00
CA PHE A 13 -4.86 4.94 1.39
C PHE A 13 -5.76 5.05 0.16
N ILE A 14 -6.70 4.11 0.06
CA ILE A 14 -7.53 3.90 -1.13
C ILE A 14 -9.02 3.92 -0.79
N SER A 15 -9.83 4.23 -1.80
CA SER A 15 -11.27 3.96 -1.78
C SER A 15 -11.55 2.87 -2.80
N SER A 16 -12.41 1.91 -2.45
CA SER A 16 -12.77 0.79 -3.31
C SER A 16 -14.24 0.41 -3.09
N PRO A 17 -14.97 -0.01 -4.14
CA PRO A 17 -16.31 -0.58 -3.98
C PRO A 17 -16.33 -1.71 -2.93
N PRO A 18 -17.41 -1.82 -2.14
CA PRO A 18 -17.49 -2.78 -1.02
C PRO A 18 -17.45 -4.25 -1.48
N GLN A 19 -17.79 -4.53 -2.74
CA GLN A 19 -17.67 -5.86 -3.35
C GLN A 19 -16.22 -6.35 -3.51
N ASN A 20 -15.25 -5.43 -3.48
CA ASN A 20 -13.85 -5.78 -3.60
C ASN A 20 -13.27 -6.12 -2.23
N ALA A 21 -13.04 -7.41 -1.99
CA ALA A 21 -12.39 -7.87 -0.77
C ALA A 21 -10.99 -7.24 -0.62
N PRO A 22 -10.55 -6.86 0.60
CA PRO A 22 -9.22 -6.33 0.82
C PRO A 22 -8.09 -7.22 0.30
N SER A 23 -8.21 -8.55 0.46
CA SER A 23 -7.23 -9.52 -0.04
C SER A 23 -7.08 -9.48 -1.56
N LEU A 24 -8.19 -9.26 -2.28
CA LEU A 24 -8.18 -9.13 -3.74
C LEU A 24 -7.39 -7.88 -4.16
N LEU A 25 -7.65 -6.75 -3.50
CA LEU A 25 -6.96 -5.49 -3.76
C LEU A 25 -5.45 -5.61 -3.52
N ILE A 26 -5.06 -6.20 -2.38
CA ILE A 26 -3.65 -6.39 -2.04
C ILE A 26 -2.96 -7.34 -3.03
N ASN A 27 -3.63 -8.41 -3.46
CA ASN A 27 -3.09 -9.31 -4.48
C ASN A 27 -2.81 -8.59 -5.80
N TRP A 28 -3.73 -7.72 -6.24
CA TRP A 28 -3.51 -6.90 -7.43
C TRP A 28 -2.36 -5.92 -7.24
N PHE A 29 -2.33 -5.16 -6.15
CA PHE A 29 -1.27 -4.18 -5.93
C PHE A 29 0.11 -4.83 -5.89
N LYS A 30 0.28 -5.89 -5.09
CA LYS A 30 1.56 -6.58 -4.98
C LYS A 30 1.95 -7.28 -6.29
N GLY A 31 1.03 -7.98 -6.92
CA GLY A 31 1.30 -8.74 -8.14
C GLY A 31 1.63 -7.84 -9.33
N ILE A 32 0.82 -6.81 -9.57
CA ILE A 32 1.01 -5.88 -10.69
C ILE A 32 2.29 -5.07 -10.48
N SER A 33 2.52 -4.52 -9.28
CA SER A 33 3.72 -3.71 -9.02
C SER A 33 5.01 -4.51 -9.16
N ALA A 34 5.07 -5.72 -8.59
CA ALA A 34 6.26 -6.57 -8.73
C ALA A 34 6.49 -6.99 -10.18
N ARG A 35 5.42 -7.36 -10.92
CA ARG A 35 5.53 -7.71 -12.34
C ARG A 35 6.03 -6.54 -13.17
N MET A 36 5.47 -5.34 -12.96
CA MET A 36 5.89 -4.15 -13.69
C MET A 36 7.33 -3.78 -13.35
N TYR A 37 7.68 -3.70 -12.08
CA TYR A 37 9.05 -3.38 -11.68
C TYR A 37 10.07 -4.35 -12.28
N ASN A 38 9.83 -5.66 -12.15
CA ASN A 38 10.75 -6.68 -12.66
C ASN A 38 10.79 -6.74 -14.19
N TYR A 39 9.79 -6.20 -14.89
CA TYR A 39 9.80 -6.05 -16.35
C TYR A 39 10.65 -4.85 -16.79
N TRP A 40 10.56 -3.73 -16.06
CA TRP A 40 11.23 -2.48 -16.43
C TRP A 40 12.67 -2.37 -15.89
N TYR A 41 12.95 -2.99 -14.75
CA TYR A 41 14.24 -2.90 -14.05
C TYR A 41 14.90 -4.27 -13.96
N ASN A 42 16.05 -4.42 -14.60
CA ASN A 42 16.75 -5.69 -14.77
C ASN A 42 17.83 -5.95 -13.70
N GLU A 43 18.00 -5.03 -12.75
CA GLU A 43 19.12 -5.04 -11.80
C GLU A 43 18.83 -5.87 -10.54
N THR A 44 17.60 -5.86 -10.03
CA THR A 44 17.21 -6.65 -8.87
C THR A 44 15.71 -6.94 -8.91
N ALA A 45 15.34 -8.21 -8.92
CA ALA A 45 13.93 -8.59 -8.87
C ALA A 45 13.35 -8.31 -7.47
N ILE A 46 12.27 -7.51 -7.41
CA ILE A 46 11.53 -7.29 -6.18
C ILE A 46 10.47 -8.36 -5.96
N LYS A 47 10.24 -8.69 -4.69
CA LYS A 47 9.15 -9.56 -4.25
C LYS A 47 8.54 -8.98 -2.98
N TRP A 48 7.21 -8.90 -2.96
CA TRP A 48 6.49 -8.61 -1.73
C TRP A 48 6.42 -9.84 -0.85
N THR A 49 6.42 -9.63 0.47
CA THR A 49 6.09 -10.70 1.42
C THR A 49 4.61 -11.11 1.27
N ASN A 50 4.24 -12.30 1.74
CA ASN A 50 2.84 -12.74 1.74
C ASN A 50 1.96 -11.92 2.71
N SER A 51 2.56 -11.40 3.78
CA SER A 51 1.88 -10.65 4.83
C SER A 51 1.50 -9.23 4.40
N TYR A 52 0.38 -8.72 4.88
CA TYR A 52 -0.03 -7.32 4.69
C TYR A 52 -0.85 -6.85 5.88
N TYR A 53 -0.88 -5.53 6.10
CA TYR A 53 -1.79 -4.90 7.05
C TYR A 53 -2.93 -4.22 6.29
N VAL A 54 -4.15 -4.35 6.80
CA VAL A 54 -5.30 -3.58 6.33
C VAL A 54 -6.14 -3.15 7.53
N GLY A 55 -6.52 -1.88 7.52
CA GLY A 55 -7.41 -1.29 8.51
C GLY A 55 -8.44 -0.42 7.81
N THR A 56 -9.65 -0.35 8.38
CA THR A 56 -10.62 0.65 7.98
C THR A 56 -10.25 1.98 8.63
N ALA A 57 -10.09 3.01 7.82
CA ALA A 57 -10.28 4.36 8.33
C ALA A 57 -11.79 4.58 8.35
N GLY A 58 -12.38 4.85 9.51
CA GLY A 58 -13.80 5.23 9.62
C GLY A 58 -14.09 6.58 8.94
N THR A 59 -15.07 7.35 9.42
CA THR A 59 -15.26 8.76 9.02
C THR A 59 -14.11 9.63 9.57
N VAL A 60 -12.90 9.30 9.17
CA VAL A 60 -11.64 9.85 9.62
C VAL A 60 -11.18 10.74 8.48
N THR A 61 -11.15 12.05 8.75
CA THR A 61 -10.81 13.05 7.73
C THR A 61 -9.40 12.82 7.22
N ALA A 62 -9.13 13.29 6.00
CA ALA A 62 -7.80 13.19 5.40
C ALA A 62 -6.69 13.78 6.29
N GLU A 63 -7.01 14.75 7.17
CA GLU A 63 -6.05 15.29 8.14
C GLU A 63 -5.57 14.25 9.16
N THR A 64 -6.47 13.42 9.68
CA THR A 64 -6.12 12.44 10.73
C THR A 64 -5.25 11.31 10.16
N ILE A 65 -5.45 10.97 8.89
CA ILE A 65 -4.64 9.97 8.18
C ILE A 65 -3.28 10.55 7.78
N LYS A 66 -3.24 11.82 7.35
CA LYS A 66 -1.96 12.54 7.19
C LYS A 66 -1.16 12.54 8.49
N LYS A 67 -1.82 12.81 9.62
CA LYS A 67 -1.17 12.79 10.93
C LYS A 67 -0.62 11.40 11.29
N TYR A 68 -1.36 10.32 11.03
CA TYR A 68 -0.87 8.96 11.23
C TYR A 68 0.36 8.63 10.36
N ILE A 69 0.32 9.02 9.08
CA ILE A 69 1.44 8.86 8.13
C ILE A 69 2.66 9.64 8.64
N GLU A 70 2.49 10.90 9.04
CA GLU A 70 3.58 11.71 9.61
C GLU A 70 4.14 11.13 10.91
N GLU A 71 3.29 10.59 11.78
CA GLU A 71 3.72 9.92 13.02
C GLU A 71 4.54 8.66 12.72
N GLN A 72 4.19 7.88 11.68
CA GLN A 72 4.96 6.70 11.27
C GLN A 72 6.33 7.04 10.67
N LYS A 73 6.55 8.24 10.12
CA LYS A 73 7.88 8.68 9.66
C LYS A 73 8.88 8.86 10.80
N SER A 74 8.41 9.06 12.02
CA SER A 74 9.24 9.35 13.20
C SER A 74 9.66 8.12 14.00
N ARG A 75 9.21 6.94 13.59
CA ARG A 75 9.63 5.63 14.12
C ARG A 75 10.61 4.96 13.18
#